data_AF-A0AAV6SEJ2-F1
#
_entry.id   AF-A0AAV6SEJ2-F1
#
_cell.length_a   1.000
_cell.length_b   1.000
_cell.length_c   1.000
_cell.angle_alpha   90.00
_cell.angle_beta   90.00
_cell.angle_gamma   90.00
#
_symmetry.space_group_name_H-M   'P 1'
#
loop_
_entity.id
_entity.type
_entity.pdbx_description
1 polymer ?
#
loop_
_entity_poly.entity_id
_entity_poly.type
_entity_poly.pdbx_seq_one_letter_code
_entity_poly.pdbx_strand_id
1 'polypeptide(L)'
;MAMSLRPTVFPEQISKLEEDKSAVNVEDSESDIPDATLCVEGESFYVNRQCLAQQSPYFRALFFGSGVESSKRKVEIKGVGRQHFRVLMEHTRRSRLVLDRENVLGILETADFLQLERARLLCCKFLERELHLSNCLGMMTYAWQRGCTPLYTAAKQVVLTHFPAIIAEEDFLSLPKETVAHILASDDLAIIKDDLALEAILRWVSFDPKREEHFLELIELVRHESLSLTFITELLTKMKSSDPRANLIRKLNEHYPVSWSIGRSLRRIRARETFFVLGGPHDQEQQALYQFHPLSGRWQSCAPLRRKNLTQYSVAAVGDNVIVTGGYFRDVLWFSVDWVSVYECGNQRWVNAPALQKSRHSHCSIGVDSVLYVLGGSMDEGLVADVERLVLGSEDGWEGVSPMVRAVERAATAALGLCIYVACGLDENGEVYSGIQRYVVKEDQWDVVSCSPFPRYDLVATELNGALYLFGGQTLRFDVETDEWTVLEEESLERKFFCGCTTVSGQIFLVSERRVNKAFPNMVLMDPYINTCIEIDDAIPCPVPLRGCVTLRMIM
;
A
#
# COMPACT_ATOMS: atom_id res chain seq x y z
N MET A 1 18.97 -7.33 12.75
CA MET A 1 19.40 -7.38 11.35
C MET A 1 18.43 -6.51 10.58
N ALA A 2 18.90 -5.56 9.77
CA ALA A 2 18.01 -4.69 9.02
C ALA A 2 17.43 -5.46 7.81
N MET A 3 16.12 -5.35 7.59
CA MET A 3 15.45 -5.77 6.37
C MET A 3 16.16 -5.12 5.18
N SER A 4 16.87 -5.94 4.41
CA SER A 4 17.70 -5.46 3.30
C SER A 4 16.87 -5.44 2.03
N LEU A 5 16.25 -4.31 1.72
CA LEU A 5 15.60 -4.05 0.43
C LEU A 5 16.65 -3.96 -0.67
N ARG A 6 17.12 -5.09 -1.20
CA ARG A 6 18.00 -5.11 -2.37
C ARG A 6 17.16 -5.30 -3.62
N PRO A 7 17.15 -4.34 -4.57
CA PRO A 7 16.71 -4.62 -5.93
C PRO A 7 17.59 -5.76 -6.43
N THR A 8 17.00 -6.94 -6.60
CA THR A 8 17.72 -8.08 -7.15
C THR A 8 17.56 -7.99 -8.65
N VAL A 9 18.67 -7.80 -9.37
CA VAL A 9 18.67 -7.99 -10.82
C VAL A 9 18.47 -9.49 -11.03
N PHE A 10 17.24 -9.87 -11.35
CA PHE A 10 16.96 -11.24 -11.75
C PHE A 10 17.74 -11.52 -13.04
N PRO A 11 18.52 -12.61 -13.12
CA PRO A 11 19.09 -13.03 -14.38
C PRO A 11 17.95 -13.16 -15.40
N GLU A 12 18.16 -12.70 -16.62
CA GLU A 12 17.29 -12.99 -17.78
C GLU A 12 17.20 -14.51 -17.98
N GLN A 13 16.29 -15.16 -17.27
CA GLN A 13 15.97 -16.57 -17.43
C GLN A 13 14.45 -16.76 -17.36
N ILE A 14 13.68 -15.94 -18.09
CA ILE A 14 12.30 -16.26 -18.45
C ILE A 14 12.02 -15.72 -19.87
N SER A 15 12.41 -16.48 -20.90
CA SER A 15 11.70 -16.47 -22.18
C SER A 15 11.71 -17.88 -22.79
N LYS A 16 10.68 -18.66 -22.44
CA LYS A 16 10.26 -19.84 -23.24
C LYS A 16 8.79 -19.77 -23.66
N LEU A 17 8.21 -18.57 -23.65
CA LEU A 17 6.87 -18.27 -24.18
C LEU A 17 6.87 -16.98 -25.03
N GLU A 18 8.02 -16.62 -25.62
CA GLU A 18 8.14 -15.55 -26.64
C GLU A 18 8.28 -16.13 -28.07
N GLU A 19 7.73 -17.30 -28.36
CA GLU A 19 7.55 -17.75 -29.74
C GLU A 19 6.15 -17.36 -30.24
N ASP A 20 5.87 -16.05 -30.36
CA ASP A 20 4.98 -15.50 -31.41
C ASP A 20 4.87 -13.95 -31.43
N LYS A 21 5.96 -13.23 -31.15
CA LYS A 21 6.07 -11.82 -31.55
C LYS A 21 7.20 -11.68 -32.54
N SER A 22 6.82 -11.74 -33.82
CA SER A 22 7.50 -11.23 -35.01
C SER A 22 8.96 -10.78 -34.81
N ALA A 23 9.87 -11.55 -35.41
CA ALA A 23 11.25 -11.19 -35.67
C ALA A 23 11.40 -9.71 -36.05
N VAL A 24 11.94 -8.90 -35.13
CA VAL A 24 12.54 -7.61 -35.45
C VAL A 24 14.04 -7.83 -35.46
N ASN A 25 14.60 -7.75 -36.66
CA ASN A 25 16.02 -7.76 -36.93
C ASN A 25 16.75 -6.79 -35.98
N VAL A 26 17.82 -7.28 -35.34
CA VAL A 26 18.89 -6.44 -34.81
C VAL A 26 19.66 -5.89 -36.01
N GLU A 27 19.09 -4.90 -36.67
CA GLU A 27 19.86 -3.97 -37.49
C GLU A 27 20.49 -2.95 -36.54
N ASP A 28 21.82 -2.91 -36.50
CA ASP A 28 22.58 -1.79 -35.91
C ASP A 28 22.08 -0.50 -36.57
N SER A 29 21.16 0.20 -35.90
CA SER A 29 20.56 1.42 -36.38
C SER A 29 21.63 2.52 -36.46
N GLU A 30 21.74 3.20 -37.61
CA GLU A 30 22.55 4.41 -37.83
C GLU A 30 22.24 5.57 -36.83
N SER A 31 21.29 5.39 -35.90
CA SER A 31 20.81 6.39 -34.94
C SER A 31 21.62 6.57 -33.65
N ASP A 32 22.66 5.78 -33.37
CA ASP A 32 23.47 5.94 -32.14
C ASP A 32 24.80 6.72 -32.34
N ILE A 33 25.02 7.26 -33.55
CA ILE A 33 26.18 8.11 -33.82
C ILE A 33 26.02 9.42 -33.04
N PRO A 34 27.01 9.81 -32.21
CA PRO A 34 26.95 11.06 -31.46
C PRO A 34 27.10 12.27 -32.40
N ASP A 35 26.11 13.15 -32.41
CA ASP A 35 26.04 14.35 -33.25
C ASP A 35 26.23 15.66 -32.44
N ALA A 36 26.27 15.57 -31.10
CA ALA A 36 26.50 16.70 -30.20
C ALA A 36 27.46 16.36 -29.04
N THR A 37 28.06 17.41 -28.47
CA THR A 37 28.87 17.32 -27.25
C THR A 37 28.28 18.22 -26.17
N LEU A 38 27.88 17.62 -25.05
CA LEU A 38 27.46 18.33 -23.85
C LEU A 38 28.64 18.49 -22.90
N CYS A 39 28.80 19.67 -22.32
CA CYS A 39 29.85 19.95 -21.35
C CYS A 39 29.28 20.29 -19.99
N VAL A 40 29.71 19.53 -18.98
CA VAL A 40 29.31 19.69 -17.58
C VAL A 40 30.57 19.67 -16.71
N GLU A 41 30.79 20.74 -15.94
CA GLU A 41 31.95 20.91 -15.04
C GLU A 41 33.31 20.52 -15.67
N GLY A 42 33.50 20.86 -16.96
CA GLY A 42 34.73 20.60 -17.71
C GLY A 42 34.83 19.22 -18.38
N GLU A 43 33.90 18.30 -18.13
CA GLU A 43 33.83 17.01 -18.81
C GLU A 43 32.94 17.06 -20.05
N SER A 44 33.29 16.29 -21.09
CA SER A 44 32.57 16.25 -22.37
C SER A 44 31.85 14.93 -22.55
N PHE A 45 30.55 15.00 -22.81
CA PHE A 45 29.65 13.87 -23.04
C PHE A 45 29.19 13.86 -24.50
N TYR A 46 29.41 12.75 -25.20
CA TYR A 46 29.01 12.57 -26.59
C TYR A 46 27.61 11.98 -26.66
N VAL A 47 26.67 12.71 -27.26
CA VAL A 47 25.25 12.37 -27.22
C VAL A 47 24.62 12.47 -28.61
N ASN A 48 23.52 11.75 -28.79
CA ASN A 48 22.65 11.89 -29.95
C ASN A 48 21.47 12.81 -29.59
N ARG A 49 21.31 13.92 -30.33
CA ARG A 49 20.29 14.94 -30.06
C ARG A 49 18.88 14.39 -30.11
N GLN A 50 18.58 13.54 -31.09
CA GLN A 50 17.25 12.98 -31.30
C GLN A 50 16.87 12.02 -30.16
N CYS A 51 17.79 11.13 -29.78
CA CYS A 51 17.58 10.20 -28.67
C CYS A 51 17.28 10.93 -27.36
N LEU A 52 18.08 11.94 -27.00
CA LEU A 52 17.83 12.72 -25.79
C LEU A 52 16.55 13.56 -25.85
N ALA A 53 16.24 14.16 -27.00
CA ALA A 53 15.02 14.95 -27.16
C ALA A 53 13.72 14.14 -27.12
N GLN A 54 13.78 12.83 -27.43
CA GLN A 54 12.64 11.92 -27.25
C GLN A 54 12.38 11.62 -25.78
N GLN A 55 13.43 11.57 -24.96
CA GLN A 55 13.36 11.19 -23.55
C GLN A 55 13.24 12.39 -22.59
N SER A 56 13.50 13.61 -23.07
CA SER A 56 13.53 14.82 -22.24
C SER A 56 13.02 16.05 -23.01
N PRO A 57 11.96 16.71 -22.51
CA PRO A 57 11.50 17.98 -23.09
C PRO A 57 12.54 19.10 -22.96
N TYR A 58 13.40 19.09 -21.93
CA TYR A 58 14.53 20.01 -21.81
C TYR A 58 15.48 19.87 -23.01
N PHE A 59 15.92 18.64 -23.32
CA PHE A 59 16.82 18.41 -24.46
C PHE A 59 16.13 18.66 -25.79
N ARG A 60 14.82 18.39 -25.88
CA ARG A 60 14.02 18.76 -27.06
C ARG A 60 14.05 20.27 -27.30
N ALA A 61 13.83 21.07 -26.26
CA ALA A 61 13.90 22.52 -26.35
C ALA A 61 15.34 23.00 -26.64
N LEU A 62 16.35 22.37 -26.05
CA LEU A 62 17.76 22.72 -26.24
C LEU A 62 18.23 22.49 -27.68
N PHE A 63 17.90 21.34 -28.27
CA PHE A 63 18.41 20.94 -29.58
C PHE A 63 17.52 21.34 -30.75
N PHE A 64 16.19 21.36 -30.56
CA PHE A 64 15.21 21.61 -31.61
C PHE A 64 14.33 22.83 -31.36
N GLY A 65 14.60 23.59 -30.30
CA GLY A 65 13.99 24.91 -30.09
C GLY A 65 14.66 26.00 -30.91
N SER A 66 14.13 27.23 -30.81
CA SER A 66 14.65 28.41 -31.52
C SER A 66 15.85 29.10 -30.84
N GLY A 67 16.47 28.45 -29.84
CA GLY A 67 17.59 29.00 -29.09
C GLY A 67 18.92 28.96 -29.86
N VAL A 68 19.89 29.78 -29.45
CA VAL A 68 21.23 29.86 -30.10
C VAL A 68 21.99 28.53 -29.92
N GLU A 69 21.72 27.82 -28.83
CA GLU A 69 22.28 26.53 -28.45
C GLU A 69 21.93 25.42 -29.46
N SER A 70 20.78 25.50 -30.12
CA SER A 70 20.34 24.51 -31.13
C SER A 70 21.33 24.38 -32.30
N SER A 71 21.98 25.49 -32.67
CA SER A 71 22.96 25.58 -33.75
C SER A 71 24.38 25.16 -33.35
N LYS A 72 24.67 25.03 -32.05
CA LYS A 72 26.02 24.73 -31.54
C LYS A 72 26.27 23.23 -31.44
N ARG A 73 27.40 22.75 -31.97
CA ARG A 73 27.83 21.35 -31.79
C ARG A 73 28.25 21.04 -30.35
N LYS A 74 28.76 22.04 -29.62
CA LYS A 74 29.19 21.94 -28.22
C LYS A 74 28.34 22.87 -27.34
N VAL A 75 27.64 22.30 -26.36
CA VAL A 75 26.73 23.04 -25.46
C VAL A 75 27.16 22.85 -24.01
N GLU A 76 27.28 23.93 -23.26
CA GLU A 76 27.62 23.89 -21.84
C GLU A 76 26.34 23.88 -20.99
N ILE A 77 26.21 22.91 -20.08
CA ILE A 77 25.09 22.83 -19.14
C ILE A 77 25.62 23.21 -17.76
N LYS A 78 25.00 24.23 -17.16
CA LYS A 78 25.36 24.78 -15.85
C LYS A 78 24.33 24.37 -14.81
N GLY A 79 24.75 24.27 -13.55
CA GLY A 79 23.86 23.98 -12.42
C GLY A 79 23.60 22.48 -12.17
N VAL A 80 24.33 21.59 -12.84
CA VAL A 80 24.23 20.13 -12.64
C VAL A 80 25.58 19.54 -12.25
N GLY A 81 25.57 18.61 -11.29
CA GLY A 81 26.77 17.91 -10.85
C GLY A 81 27.21 16.86 -11.87
N ARG A 82 28.50 16.82 -12.19
CA ARG A 82 29.07 15.90 -13.20
C ARG A 82 28.80 14.42 -12.94
N GLN A 83 28.84 13.99 -11.67
CA GLN A 83 28.62 12.59 -11.32
C GLN A 83 27.17 12.15 -11.61
N HIS A 84 26.19 12.93 -11.15
CA HIS A 84 24.77 12.64 -11.40
C HIS A 84 24.43 12.73 -12.89
N PHE A 85 24.98 13.71 -13.59
CA PHE A 85 24.81 13.84 -15.04
C PHE A 85 25.33 12.61 -15.78
N ARG A 86 26.51 12.08 -15.43
CA ARG A 86 27.05 10.85 -16.04
C ARG A 86 26.09 9.67 -15.86
N VAL A 87 25.60 9.44 -14.65
CA VAL A 87 24.68 8.34 -14.35
C VAL A 87 23.39 8.46 -15.18
N LEU A 88 22.83 9.66 -15.32
CA LEU A 88 21.65 9.90 -16.15
C LEU A 88 21.93 9.67 -17.64
N MET A 89 23.10 10.10 -18.15
CA MET A 89 23.47 9.82 -19.55
C MET A 89 23.64 8.33 -19.80
N GLU A 90 24.25 7.58 -18.88
CA GLU A 90 24.32 6.12 -18.99
C GLU A 90 22.92 5.47 -18.97
N HIS A 91 22.02 5.97 -18.13
CA HIS A 91 20.62 5.51 -18.11
C HIS A 91 19.92 5.75 -19.45
N THR A 92 20.07 6.93 -20.06
CA THR A 92 19.44 7.21 -21.38
C THR A 92 19.91 6.30 -22.49
N ARG A 93 21.09 5.67 -22.34
CA ARG A 93 21.66 4.71 -23.31
C ARG A 93 21.34 3.25 -23.00
N ARG A 94 21.31 2.89 -21.71
CA ARG A 94 21.21 1.48 -21.26
C ARG A 94 19.89 1.14 -20.58
N SER A 95 18.99 2.11 -20.45
CA SER A 95 17.72 2.00 -19.70
C SER A 95 17.88 1.52 -18.25
N ARG A 96 19.07 1.64 -17.66
CA ARG A 96 19.40 1.16 -16.31
C ARG A 96 19.89 2.30 -15.43
N LEU A 97 19.24 2.50 -14.29
CA LEU A 97 19.61 3.53 -13.32
C LEU A 97 20.01 2.85 -12.00
N VAL A 98 21.25 3.06 -11.58
CA VAL A 98 21.75 2.50 -10.31
C VAL A 98 21.60 3.57 -9.24
N LEU A 99 20.74 3.30 -8.27
CA LEU A 99 20.40 4.22 -7.19
C LEU A 99 20.88 3.69 -5.84
N ASP A 100 21.36 4.61 -5.01
CA ASP A 100 21.71 4.36 -3.61
C ASP A 100 21.32 5.57 -2.74
N ARG A 101 21.49 5.43 -1.42
CA ARG A 101 21.11 6.47 -0.44
C ARG A 101 21.94 7.76 -0.56
N GLU A 102 23.13 7.70 -1.16
CA GLU A 102 24.05 8.84 -1.28
C GLU A 102 23.77 9.62 -2.58
N ASN A 103 23.42 8.92 -3.66
CA ASN A 103 23.28 9.51 -4.99
C ASN A 103 21.84 9.93 -5.34
N VAL A 104 20.82 9.31 -4.73
CA VAL A 104 19.43 9.41 -5.23
C VAL A 104 18.89 10.83 -5.23
N LEU A 105 19.17 11.63 -4.18
CA LEU A 105 18.67 13.01 -4.12
C LEU A 105 19.33 13.89 -5.18
N GLY A 106 20.64 13.73 -5.40
CA GLY A 106 21.36 14.49 -6.42
C GLY A 106 20.97 14.09 -7.84
N ILE A 107 20.71 12.79 -8.07
CA ILE A 107 20.18 12.29 -9.35
C ILE A 107 18.76 12.80 -9.57
N LEU A 108 17.90 12.77 -8.55
CA LEU A 108 16.53 13.29 -8.62
C LEU A 108 16.50 14.77 -9.00
N GLU A 109 17.29 15.60 -8.33
CA GLU A 109 17.41 17.04 -8.64
C GLU A 109 17.90 17.28 -10.07
N THR A 110 18.89 16.50 -10.52
CA THR A 110 19.44 16.61 -11.87
C THR A 110 18.42 16.12 -12.91
N ALA A 111 17.70 15.04 -12.63
CA ALA A 111 16.68 14.49 -13.51
C ALA A 111 15.49 15.44 -13.65
N ASP A 112 15.06 16.08 -12.56
CA ASP A 112 13.99 17.07 -12.59
C ASP A 112 14.42 18.32 -13.38
N PHE A 113 15.65 18.83 -13.16
CA PHE A 113 16.21 19.93 -13.94
C PHE A 113 16.26 19.62 -15.45
N LEU A 114 16.69 18.40 -15.80
CA LEU A 114 16.75 17.93 -17.20
C LEU A 114 15.42 17.37 -17.70
N GLN A 115 14.34 17.42 -16.91
CA GLN A 115 13.02 16.90 -17.27
C GLN A 115 13.05 15.44 -17.78
N LEU A 116 13.86 14.60 -17.15
CA LEU A 116 13.95 13.16 -17.40
C LEU A 116 12.93 12.41 -16.54
N GLU A 117 11.70 12.33 -17.02
CA GLU A 117 10.54 11.83 -16.25
C GLU A 117 10.71 10.39 -15.75
N ARG A 118 11.24 9.47 -16.58
CA ARG A 118 11.45 8.07 -16.17
C ARG A 118 12.50 7.95 -15.05
N ALA A 119 13.59 8.72 -15.13
CA ALA A 119 14.62 8.73 -14.09
C ALA A 119 14.10 9.37 -12.80
N ARG A 120 13.30 10.43 -12.91
CA ARG A 120 12.61 11.06 -11.77
C ARG A 120 11.71 10.05 -11.05
N LEU A 121 10.86 9.34 -11.80
CA LEU A 121 9.98 8.30 -11.26
C LEU A 121 10.76 7.20 -10.51
N LEU A 122 11.83 6.68 -11.11
CA LEU A 122 12.69 5.66 -10.48
C LEU A 122 13.31 6.17 -9.17
N CYS A 123 13.75 7.43 -9.13
CA CYS A 123 14.27 8.05 -7.91
C CYS A 123 13.18 8.20 -6.84
N CYS A 124 11.98 8.68 -7.21
CA CYS A 124 10.86 8.80 -6.28
C CYS A 124 10.46 7.44 -5.69
N LYS A 125 10.36 6.40 -6.52
CA LYS A 125 10.06 5.03 -6.05
C LYS A 125 11.16 4.46 -5.18
N PHE A 126 12.43 4.74 -5.49
CA PHE A 126 13.53 4.40 -4.60
C PHE A 126 13.38 5.08 -3.22
N LEU A 127 13.04 6.36 -3.18
CA LEU A 127 12.84 7.09 -1.92
C LEU A 127 11.62 6.58 -1.14
N GLU A 128 10.52 6.23 -1.82
CA GLU A 128 9.32 5.63 -1.21
C GLU A 128 9.64 4.28 -0.54
N ARG A 129 10.47 3.44 -1.20
CA ARG A 129 10.95 2.17 -0.64
C ARG A 129 11.80 2.34 0.61
N GLU A 130 12.62 3.39 0.62
CA GLU A 130 13.59 3.66 1.70
C GLU A 130 13.00 4.55 2.82
N LEU A 131 11.69 4.79 2.81
CA LEU A 131 11.01 5.49 3.90
C LEU A 131 11.15 4.72 5.21
N HIS A 132 11.51 5.44 6.26
CA HIS A 132 11.73 4.93 7.61
C HIS A 132 11.28 5.97 8.62
N LEU A 133 10.94 5.55 9.85
CA LEU A 133 10.52 6.50 10.90
C LEU A 133 11.52 7.64 11.09
N SER A 134 12.81 7.33 11.05
CA SER A 134 13.90 8.30 11.24
C SER A 134 14.13 9.27 10.07
N ASN A 135 13.51 9.07 8.90
CA ASN A 135 13.69 9.96 7.75
C ASN A 135 12.38 10.54 7.19
N CYS A 136 11.21 10.03 7.61
CA CYS A 136 9.93 10.38 7.02
C CYS A 136 9.59 11.87 7.13
N LEU A 137 9.92 12.55 8.24
CA LEU A 137 9.68 13.99 8.42
C LEU A 137 10.53 14.84 7.46
N GLY A 138 11.82 14.50 7.34
CA GLY A 138 12.73 15.13 6.39
C GLY A 138 12.29 14.89 4.95
N MET A 139 11.90 13.66 4.63
CA MET A 139 11.44 13.28 3.29
C MET A 139 10.12 13.96 2.93
N MET A 140 9.19 14.08 3.87
CA MET A 140 7.94 14.82 3.70
C MET A 140 8.22 16.31 3.40
N THR A 141 9.14 16.93 4.14
CA THR A 141 9.52 18.33 3.90
C THR A 141 10.20 18.52 2.55
N TYR A 142 11.14 17.63 2.21
CA TYR A 142 11.83 17.63 0.92
C TYR A 142 10.85 17.47 -0.25
N ALA A 143 9.98 16.47 -0.18
CA ALA A 143 8.99 16.18 -1.23
C ALA A 143 8.03 17.35 -1.45
N TRP A 144 7.58 18.00 -0.37
CA TRP A 144 6.76 19.22 -0.45
C TRP A 144 7.46 20.35 -1.19
N GLN A 145 8.72 20.65 -0.83
CA GLN A 145 9.50 21.72 -1.46
C GLN A 145 9.75 21.48 -2.95
N ARG A 146 9.83 20.21 -3.36
CA ARG A 146 10.04 19.79 -4.76
C ARG A 146 8.74 19.56 -5.53
N GLY A 147 7.58 19.69 -4.90
CA GLY A 147 6.29 19.40 -5.53
C GLY A 147 6.10 17.92 -5.88
N CYS A 148 6.87 17.01 -5.27
CA CYS A 148 6.76 15.57 -5.48
C CYS A 148 5.62 15.00 -4.63
N THR A 149 4.40 15.14 -5.14
CA THR A 149 3.16 14.78 -4.44
C THR A 149 3.04 13.29 -4.05
N PRO A 150 3.46 12.30 -4.87
CA PRO A 150 3.42 10.89 -4.46
C PRO A 150 4.30 10.60 -3.23
N LEU A 151 5.57 11.00 -3.28
CA LEU A 151 6.51 10.85 -2.17
C LEU A 151 6.06 11.61 -0.92
N TYR A 152 5.50 12.82 -1.08
CA TYR A 152 4.93 13.56 0.04
C TYR A 152 3.79 12.79 0.71
N THR A 153 2.88 12.24 -0.09
CA THR A 153 1.73 11.47 0.41
C THR A 153 2.20 10.20 1.12
N ALA A 154 3.15 9.46 0.54
CA ALA A 154 3.74 8.28 1.17
C ALA A 154 4.41 8.64 2.51
N ALA A 155 5.28 9.66 2.54
CA ALA A 155 5.96 10.10 3.75
C ALA A 155 4.98 10.60 4.83
N LYS A 156 3.95 11.36 4.44
CA LYS A 156 2.87 11.80 5.32
C LYS A 156 2.13 10.60 5.90
N GLN A 157 1.85 9.57 5.09
CA GLN A 157 1.15 8.38 5.58
C GLN A 157 1.96 7.67 6.67
N VAL A 158 3.29 7.56 6.53
CA VAL A 158 4.17 7.02 7.60
C VAL A 158 4.00 7.82 8.90
N VAL A 159 4.00 9.15 8.78
CA VAL A 159 3.84 10.05 9.94
C VAL A 159 2.50 9.85 10.64
N LEU A 160 1.43 9.69 9.86
CA LEU A 160 0.08 9.51 10.38
C LEU A 160 -0.12 8.15 11.05
N THR A 161 0.44 7.09 10.47
CA THR A 161 0.29 5.71 10.98
C THR A 161 1.19 5.41 12.17
N HIS A 162 2.35 6.07 12.25
CA HIS A 162 3.34 5.87 13.32
C HIS A 162 3.48 7.08 14.24
N PHE A 163 2.45 7.91 14.30
CA PHE A 163 2.46 9.16 15.07
C PHE A 163 2.98 9.02 16.51
N PRO A 164 2.63 7.96 17.30
CA PRO A 164 3.19 7.77 18.63
C PRO A 164 4.73 7.71 18.68
N ALA A 165 5.37 7.10 17.67
CA ALA A 165 6.82 7.07 17.56
C ALA A 165 7.36 8.43 17.08
N ILE A 166 6.70 9.06 16.10
CA ILE A 166 7.15 10.33 15.52
C ILE A 166 7.16 11.47 16.53
N ILE A 167 6.15 11.57 17.41
CA ILE A 167 6.13 12.64 18.41
C ILE A 167 7.24 12.48 19.47
N ALA A 168 7.84 11.29 19.57
CA ALA A 168 8.92 11.00 20.48
C ALA A 168 10.26 11.57 19.97
N GLU A 169 10.41 11.71 18.65
CA GLU A 169 11.61 12.22 17.99
C GLU A 169 11.82 13.73 18.20
N GLU A 170 13.07 14.17 18.14
CA GLU A 170 13.41 15.60 18.23
C GLU A 170 13.06 16.36 16.95
N ASP A 171 13.16 15.71 15.80
CA ASP A 171 12.84 16.29 14.49
C ASP A 171 11.40 16.82 14.42
N PHE A 172 10.46 16.21 15.16
CA PHE A 172 9.09 16.70 15.28
C PHE A 172 9.01 18.14 15.82
N LEU A 173 9.92 18.53 16.72
CA LEU A 173 9.96 19.86 17.34
C LEU A 173 10.42 20.94 16.37
N SER A 174 11.09 20.55 15.28
CA SER A 174 11.54 21.44 14.21
C SER A 174 10.44 21.79 13.20
N LEU A 175 9.31 21.08 13.21
CA LEU A 175 8.24 21.26 12.23
C LEU A 175 7.59 22.65 12.33
N PRO A 176 7.21 23.25 11.20
CA PRO A 176 6.42 24.47 11.19
C PRO A 176 4.99 24.20 11.68
N LYS A 177 4.33 25.25 12.18
CA LYS A 177 2.97 25.20 12.72
C LYS A 177 2.00 24.57 11.71
N GLU A 178 2.08 24.95 10.44
CA GLU A 178 1.19 24.52 9.38
C GLU A 178 1.25 23.00 9.18
N THR A 179 2.45 22.42 9.27
CA THR A 179 2.64 20.97 9.16
C THR A 179 2.06 20.24 10.37
N VAL A 180 2.28 20.74 11.58
CA VAL A 180 1.69 20.16 12.80
C VAL A 180 0.16 20.22 12.73
N ALA A 181 -0.40 21.36 12.32
CA ALA A 181 -1.84 21.53 12.14
C ALA A 181 -2.40 20.54 11.10
N HIS A 182 -1.71 20.38 9.96
CA HIS A 182 -2.12 19.45 8.91
C HIS A 182 -2.08 17.98 9.33
N ILE A 183 -1.10 17.57 10.16
CA ILE A 183 -1.04 16.22 10.74
C ILE A 183 -2.21 16.01 11.70
N LEU A 184 -2.42 16.94 12.64
CA LEU A 184 -3.46 16.83 13.67
C LEU A 184 -4.89 16.89 13.11
N ALA A 185 -5.09 17.66 12.03
CA ALA A 185 -6.38 17.78 11.35
C ALA A 185 -6.74 16.54 10.50
N SER A 186 -5.78 15.64 10.25
CA SER A 186 -5.99 14.48 9.38
C SER A 186 -6.89 13.43 10.05
N ASP A 187 -7.93 12.97 9.34
CA ASP A 187 -8.78 11.88 9.82
C ASP A 187 -8.06 10.53 9.81
N ASP A 188 -6.95 10.42 9.07
CA ASP A 188 -6.11 9.22 8.94
C ASP A 188 -5.05 9.10 10.05
N LEU A 189 -5.04 10.05 11.00
CA LEU A 189 -4.10 10.04 12.11
C LEU A 189 -4.41 8.89 13.09
N ALA A 190 -3.57 7.86 13.06
CA ALA A 190 -3.79 6.56 13.71
C ALA A 190 -3.48 6.59 15.21
N ILE A 191 -4.37 7.19 16.00
CA ILE A 191 -4.28 7.19 17.47
C ILE A 191 -5.60 6.71 18.09
N ILE A 192 -5.52 6.03 19.24
CA ILE A 192 -6.70 5.53 19.97
C ILE A 192 -7.50 6.69 20.57
N LYS A 193 -6.79 7.64 21.18
CA LYS A 193 -7.35 8.79 21.89
C LYS A 193 -6.55 10.05 21.57
N ASP A 194 -7.26 11.17 21.56
CA ASP A 194 -6.68 12.50 21.36
C ASP A 194 -5.80 12.99 22.53
N ASP A 195 -5.64 12.18 23.58
CA ASP A 195 -4.61 12.37 24.62
C ASP A 195 -3.23 12.62 24.00
N LEU A 196 -2.88 11.83 22.97
CA LEU A 196 -1.60 11.93 22.28
C LEU A 196 -1.50 13.17 21.38
N ALA A 197 -2.62 13.61 20.80
CA ALA A 197 -2.67 14.85 20.02
C ALA A 197 -2.45 16.07 20.92
N LEU A 198 -3.06 16.08 22.11
CA LEU A 198 -2.82 17.11 23.11
C LEU A 198 -1.38 17.10 23.61
N GLU A 199 -0.81 15.93 23.93
CA GLU A 199 0.60 15.83 24.33
C GLU A 199 1.55 16.34 23.24
N ALA A 200 1.28 16.03 21.97
CA ALA A 200 2.07 16.52 20.84
C ALA A 200 2.07 18.06 20.76
N ILE A 201 0.90 18.69 20.93
CA ILE A 201 0.77 20.17 20.96
C ILE A 201 1.55 20.74 22.15
N LEU A 202 1.33 20.19 23.35
CA LEU A 202 2.00 20.67 24.56
C LEU A 202 3.52 20.58 24.43
N ARG A 203 4.04 19.46 23.90
CA ARG A 203 5.46 19.26 23.66
C ARG A 203 6.01 20.23 22.60
N TRP A 204 5.33 20.41 21.48
CA TRP A 204 5.77 21.27 20.39
C TRP A 204 5.75 22.77 20.74
N VAL A 205 4.71 23.23 21.45
CA VAL A 205 4.59 24.62 21.90
C VAL A 205 5.58 24.92 23.04
N SER A 206 5.76 23.99 23.98
CA SER A 206 6.69 24.21 25.11
C SER A 206 8.17 24.24 24.71
N PHE A 207 8.50 23.79 23.49
CA PHE A 207 9.87 23.80 22.97
C PHE A 207 10.37 25.21 22.62
N ASP A 208 9.50 26.09 22.11
CA ASP A 208 9.84 27.48 21.81
C ASP A 208 8.74 28.41 22.36
N PRO A 209 9.05 29.28 23.34
CA PRO A 209 8.10 30.21 23.94
C PRO A 209 7.36 31.09 22.94
N LYS A 210 7.94 31.38 21.77
CA LYS A 210 7.26 32.18 20.73
C LYS A 210 6.03 31.49 20.17
N ARG A 211 5.95 30.16 20.26
CA ARG A 211 4.85 29.35 19.73
C ARG A 211 3.61 29.38 20.61
N GLU A 212 3.67 30.00 21.79
CA GLU A 212 2.54 30.10 22.72
C GLU A 212 1.31 30.77 22.09
N GLU A 213 1.51 31.66 21.11
CA GLU A 213 0.41 32.30 20.38
C GLU A 213 -0.37 31.31 19.51
N HIS A 214 0.25 30.23 19.03
CA HIS A 214 -0.39 29.22 18.17
C HIS A 214 -1.17 28.16 18.95
N PHE A 215 -1.00 28.10 20.28
CA PHE A 215 -1.59 27.05 21.10
C PHE A 215 -3.12 26.96 20.97
N LEU A 216 -3.82 28.09 21.03
CA LEU A 216 -5.29 28.13 20.96
C LEU A 216 -5.84 27.73 19.59
N GLU A 217 -5.05 27.88 18.52
CA GLU A 217 -5.46 27.43 17.18
C GLU A 217 -5.24 25.92 17.02
N LEU A 218 -4.12 25.39 17.52
CA LEU A 218 -3.83 23.95 17.44
C LEU A 218 -4.77 23.13 18.33
N ILE A 219 -5.15 23.64 19.50
CA ILE A 219 -6.04 22.91 20.43
C ILE A 219 -7.45 22.72 19.86
N GLU A 220 -7.90 23.58 18.93
CA GLU A 220 -9.17 23.40 18.22
C GLU A 220 -9.19 22.13 17.35
N LEU A 221 -8.03 21.59 17.01
CA LEU A 221 -7.89 20.34 16.25
C LEU A 221 -7.99 19.10 17.15
N VAL A 222 -7.88 19.26 18.47
CA VAL A 222 -8.01 18.18 19.45
C VAL A 222 -9.48 17.91 19.75
N ARG A 223 -9.86 16.63 19.71
CA ARG A 223 -11.24 16.19 19.95
C ARG A 223 -11.43 15.95 21.44
N HIS A 224 -11.95 16.97 22.14
CA HIS A 224 -12.13 16.93 23.60
C HIS A 224 -12.96 15.74 24.10
N GLU A 225 -13.94 15.27 23.33
CA GLU A 225 -14.76 14.08 23.64
C GLU A 225 -13.91 12.79 23.76
N SER A 226 -12.74 12.76 23.12
CA SER A 226 -11.82 11.63 23.13
C SER A 226 -10.73 11.73 24.20
N LEU A 227 -10.66 12.83 24.96
CA LEU A 227 -9.67 13.00 26.02
C LEU A 227 -10.04 12.14 27.25
N SER A 228 -9.07 11.41 27.78
CA SER A 228 -9.28 10.56 28.94
C SER A 228 -9.06 11.30 30.26
N LEU A 229 -9.96 11.06 31.22
CA LEU A 229 -9.81 11.60 32.58
C LEU A 229 -8.51 11.14 33.25
N THR A 230 -8.06 9.91 32.96
CA THR A 230 -6.79 9.36 33.44
C THR A 230 -5.61 10.19 32.95
N PHE A 231 -5.54 10.48 31.65
CA PHE A 231 -4.50 11.31 31.07
C PHE A 231 -4.51 12.72 31.67
N ILE A 232 -5.67 13.37 31.73
CA ILE A 232 -5.80 14.72 32.30
C ILE A 232 -5.34 14.75 33.76
N THR A 233 -5.73 13.76 34.56
CA THR A 233 -5.34 13.68 35.97
C THR A 233 -3.83 13.47 36.12
N GLU A 234 -3.23 12.60 35.32
CA GLU A 234 -1.78 12.40 35.30
C GLU A 234 -1.01 13.64 34.85
N LEU A 235 -1.49 14.33 33.81
CA LEU A 235 -0.90 15.56 33.32
C LEU A 235 -0.88 16.62 34.43
N LEU A 236 -2.03 16.84 35.09
CA LEU A 236 -2.16 17.85 36.16
C LEU A 236 -1.32 17.51 37.39
N THR A 237 -1.19 16.22 37.74
CA THR A 237 -0.42 15.78 38.92
C THR A 237 1.09 15.83 38.71
N LYS A 238 1.57 15.57 37.48
CA LYS A 238 3.00 15.60 37.13
C LYS A 238 3.53 17.02 36.86
N MET A 239 2.66 17.96 36.49
CA MET A 239 3.05 19.34 36.20
C MET A 239 3.42 20.12 37.46
N LYS A 240 4.61 20.69 37.46
CA LYS A 240 5.04 21.70 38.44
C LYS A 240 4.64 23.09 37.97
N SER A 241 4.53 24.06 38.88
CA SER A 241 4.21 25.46 38.52
C SER A 241 5.25 26.11 37.59
N SER A 242 6.48 25.59 37.58
CA SER A 242 7.56 26.05 36.70
C SER A 242 7.55 25.40 35.31
N ASP A 243 6.66 24.44 35.05
CA ASP A 243 6.56 23.74 33.77
C ASP A 243 5.87 24.65 32.74
N PRO A 244 6.47 24.92 31.56
CA PRO A 244 5.82 25.69 30.50
C PRO A 244 4.44 25.15 30.11
N ARG A 245 4.21 23.84 30.22
CA ARG A 245 2.91 23.20 29.93
C ARG A 245 1.82 23.67 30.89
N ALA A 246 2.15 23.98 32.14
CA ALA A 246 1.18 24.46 33.12
C ALA A 246 0.57 25.81 32.70
N ASN A 247 1.36 26.69 32.07
CA ASN A 247 0.86 27.95 31.51
C ASN A 247 -0.11 27.72 30.36
N LEU A 248 0.17 26.76 29.48
CA LEU A 248 -0.71 26.40 28.36
C LEU A 248 -2.06 25.85 28.86
N ILE A 249 -2.04 24.99 29.87
CA ILE A 249 -3.26 24.43 30.48
C ILE A 249 -4.07 25.53 31.20
N ARG A 250 -3.40 26.46 31.89
CA ARG A 250 -4.08 27.64 32.46
C ARG A 250 -4.74 28.48 31.36
N LYS A 251 -4.01 28.73 30.25
CA LYS A 251 -4.52 29.48 29.09
C LYS A 251 -5.74 28.80 28.47
N LEU A 252 -5.74 27.46 28.37
CA LEU A 252 -6.89 26.66 27.93
C LEU A 252 -8.10 26.83 28.85
N ASN A 253 -7.89 26.83 30.17
CA ASN A 253 -8.96 27.00 31.15
C ASN A 253 -9.54 28.44 31.12
N GLU A 254 -8.70 29.44 30.85
CA GLU A 254 -9.13 30.84 30.69
C GLU A 254 -9.83 31.09 29.35
N HIS A 255 -9.38 30.43 28.27
CA HIS A 255 -9.85 30.63 26.90
C HIS A 255 -10.32 29.29 26.31
N TYR A 256 -11.48 28.83 26.77
CA TYR A 256 -12.06 27.57 26.32
C TYR A 256 -12.48 27.63 24.84
N PRO A 257 -12.01 26.73 23.97
CA PRO A 257 -12.34 26.75 22.55
C PRO A 257 -13.85 26.64 22.32
N VAL A 258 -14.38 27.46 21.40
CA VAL A 258 -15.81 27.42 21.04
C VAL A 258 -16.18 26.06 20.44
N SER A 259 -15.25 25.41 19.72
CA SER A 259 -15.43 24.06 19.17
C SER A 259 -15.65 22.98 20.22
N TRP A 260 -15.26 23.22 21.47
CA TRP A 260 -15.48 22.31 22.59
C TRP A 260 -16.81 22.59 23.32
N SER A 261 -17.58 23.58 22.89
CA SER A 261 -18.89 23.87 23.45
C SER A 261 -19.95 22.86 22.97
N ILE A 262 -20.74 22.38 23.91
CA ILE A 262 -21.81 21.38 23.71
C ILE A 262 -22.76 21.81 22.59
N GLY A 263 -22.99 20.92 21.62
CA GLY A 263 -23.95 21.12 20.51
C GLY A 263 -23.38 21.76 19.23
N ARG A 264 -22.11 22.18 19.21
CA ARG A 264 -21.40 22.67 18.00
C ARG A 264 -20.22 21.79 17.57
N SER A 265 -19.92 20.74 18.32
CA SER A 265 -18.95 19.71 17.95
C SER A 265 -19.45 18.99 16.69
N LEU A 266 -18.84 19.28 15.53
CA LEU A 266 -18.89 18.35 14.41
C LEU A 266 -18.20 17.09 14.90
N ARG A 267 -18.89 15.94 14.89
CA ARG A 267 -18.27 14.65 15.17
C ARG A 267 -17.23 14.37 14.08
N ARG A 268 -16.01 14.89 14.26
CA ARG A 268 -14.84 14.45 13.49
C ARG A 268 -14.43 13.12 14.10
N ILE A 269 -14.69 12.02 13.41
CA ILE A 269 -14.27 10.68 13.84
C ILE A 269 -13.08 10.27 12.98
N ARG A 270 -12.05 9.68 13.61
CA ARG A 270 -10.82 9.27 12.92
C ARG A 270 -11.21 8.03 12.13
N ALA A 271 -10.66 7.87 10.93
CA ALA A 271 -10.79 6.62 10.21
C ALA A 271 -10.32 5.48 11.13
N ARG A 272 -11.14 4.43 11.25
CA ARG A 272 -10.80 3.24 12.02
C ARG A 272 -10.73 2.05 11.09
N GLU A 273 -9.52 1.53 10.94
CA GLU A 273 -9.31 0.28 10.24
C GLU A 273 -9.44 -0.89 11.21
N THR A 274 -10.19 -1.88 10.78
CA THR A 274 -10.53 -3.05 11.57
C THR A 274 -10.29 -4.29 10.73
N PHE A 275 -9.61 -5.26 11.33
CA PHE A 275 -9.25 -6.50 10.69
C PHE A 275 -10.28 -7.58 11.02
N PHE A 276 -10.78 -8.32 10.03
CA PHE A 276 -11.69 -9.45 10.22
C PHE A 276 -11.05 -10.75 9.78
N VAL A 277 -11.28 -11.81 10.55
CA VAL A 277 -10.81 -13.17 10.25
C VAL A 277 -11.98 -14.13 10.34
N LEU A 278 -12.18 -14.90 9.27
CA LEU A 278 -13.16 -15.97 9.20
C LEU A 278 -12.44 -17.32 9.18
N GLY A 279 -12.88 -18.24 10.03
CA GLY A 279 -12.25 -19.55 10.12
C GLY A 279 -13.11 -20.60 10.80
N GLY A 280 -12.59 -21.82 10.80
CA GLY A 280 -13.16 -22.99 11.45
C GLY A 280 -13.36 -24.16 10.49
N PRO A 281 -13.56 -25.36 11.04
CA PRO A 281 -13.77 -26.56 10.24
C PRO A 281 -15.05 -26.46 9.42
N HIS A 282 -14.97 -26.83 8.15
CA HIS A 282 -16.14 -26.77 7.25
C HIS A 282 -17.24 -27.74 7.69
N ASP A 283 -16.92 -28.86 8.32
CA ASP A 283 -17.88 -29.87 8.75
C ASP A 283 -18.72 -29.46 9.99
N GLN A 284 -18.42 -28.31 10.59
CA GLN A 284 -19.20 -27.74 11.70
C GLN A 284 -20.36 -26.89 11.17
N GLU A 285 -21.41 -26.73 11.98
CA GLU A 285 -22.55 -25.88 11.60
C GLU A 285 -22.19 -24.39 11.45
N GLN A 286 -21.14 -23.96 12.14
CA GLN A 286 -20.75 -22.58 12.28
C GLN A 286 -19.26 -22.41 11.98
N GLN A 287 -18.94 -21.43 11.15
CA GLN A 287 -17.59 -20.94 10.91
C GLN A 287 -17.47 -19.56 11.57
N ALA A 288 -16.52 -19.39 12.49
CA ALA A 288 -16.45 -18.25 13.38
C ALA A 288 -15.85 -17.02 12.70
N LEU A 289 -16.48 -15.86 12.90
CA LEU A 289 -15.97 -14.56 12.48
C LEU A 289 -15.45 -13.82 13.71
N TYR A 290 -14.23 -13.28 13.59
CA TYR A 290 -13.60 -12.46 14.62
C TYR A 290 -13.16 -11.12 14.06
N GLN A 291 -13.30 -10.09 14.88
CA GLN A 291 -12.89 -8.72 14.61
C GLN A 291 -11.70 -8.36 15.50
N PHE A 292 -10.64 -7.82 14.91
CA PHE A 292 -9.44 -7.35 15.60
C PHE A 292 -9.29 -5.84 15.45
N HIS A 293 -9.05 -5.18 16.58
CA HIS A 293 -8.85 -3.75 16.69
C HIS A 293 -7.34 -3.46 16.83
N PRO A 294 -6.63 -3.11 15.73
CA PRO A 294 -5.18 -3.07 15.67
C PRO A 294 -4.56 -2.14 16.72
N LEU A 295 -5.13 -0.95 16.90
CA LEU A 295 -4.60 0.04 17.85
C LEU A 295 -4.72 -0.41 19.31
N SER A 296 -5.69 -1.26 19.64
CA SER A 296 -5.91 -1.73 21.02
C SER A 296 -5.41 -3.16 21.28
N GLY A 297 -5.05 -3.90 20.23
CA GLY A 297 -4.70 -5.32 20.29
C GLY A 297 -5.86 -6.25 20.68
N ARG A 298 -7.11 -5.78 20.64
CA ARG A 298 -8.27 -6.54 21.15
C ARG A 298 -9.01 -7.29 20.06
N TRP A 299 -9.32 -8.55 20.34
CA TRP A 299 -10.21 -9.39 19.56
C TRP A 299 -11.64 -9.36 20.10
N GLN A 300 -12.61 -9.43 19.20
CA GLN A 300 -14.03 -9.53 19.49
C GLN A 300 -14.67 -10.61 18.61
N SER A 301 -15.49 -11.47 19.21
CA SER A 301 -16.26 -12.47 18.46
C SER A 301 -17.49 -11.81 17.83
N CYS A 302 -17.75 -12.14 16.57
CA CYS A 302 -18.90 -11.69 15.80
C CYS A 302 -19.89 -12.85 15.58
N ALA A 303 -21.06 -12.56 15.01
CA ALA A 303 -21.98 -13.61 14.62
C ALA A 303 -21.30 -14.55 13.60
N PRO A 304 -21.33 -15.89 13.80
CA PRO A 304 -20.65 -16.82 12.92
C PRO A 304 -21.41 -17.03 11.61
N LEU A 305 -20.69 -17.38 10.55
CA LEU A 305 -21.27 -17.83 9.30
C LEU A 305 -21.88 -19.23 9.48
N ARG A 306 -23.17 -19.37 9.24
CA ARG A 306 -23.91 -20.64 9.40
C ARG A 306 -23.98 -21.42 8.10
N ARG A 307 -22.84 -21.94 7.65
CA ARG A 307 -22.70 -22.73 6.42
C ARG A 307 -21.87 -23.99 6.70
N LYS A 308 -22.55 -25.08 7.06
CA LYS A 308 -21.95 -26.40 7.19
C LYS A 308 -21.49 -26.90 5.82
N ASN A 309 -20.42 -27.68 5.81
CA ASN A 309 -19.79 -28.32 4.66
C ASN A 309 -19.29 -27.38 3.54
N LEU A 310 -19.15 -26.08 3.80
CA LEU A 310 -18.69 -25.09 2.83
C LEU A 310 -17.20 -24.78 3.02
N THR A 311 -16.41 -24.86 1.95
CA THR A 311 -14.96 -24.55 1.91
C THR A 311 -14.61 -23.82 0.61
N GLN A 312 -13.37 -23.37 0.42
CA GLN A 312 -12.88 -22.78 -0.84
C GLN A 312 -13.73 -21.61 -1.38
N TYR A 313 -14.42 -20.92 -0.49
CA TYR A 313 -15.09 -19.65 -0.78
C TYR A 313 -14.07 -18.51 -0.66
N SER A 314 -14.44 -17.34 -1.17
CA SER A 314 -13.62 -16.13 -1.04
C SER A 314 -14.25 -15.14 -0.08
N VAL A 315 -13.42 -14.34 0.61
CA VAL A 315 -13.84 -13.30 1.56
C VAL A 315 -13.37 -11.95 1.05
N ALA A 316 -14.28 -10.98 0.96
CA ALA A 316 -14.01 -9.61 0.54
C ALA A 316 -14.64 -8.59 1.50
N ALA A 317 -14.19 -7.34 1.39
CA ALA A 317 -14.72 -6.20 2.12
C ALA A 317 -15.17 -5.13 1.12
N VAL A 318 -16.37 -4.58 1.31
CA VAL A 318 -16.90 -3.44 0.54
C VAL A 318 -17.74 -2.57 1.46
N GLY A 319 -17.44 -1.27 1.51
CA GLY A 319 -18.05 -0.35 2.47
C GLY A 319 -17.85 -0.84 3.91
N ASP A 320 -18.94 -0.99 4.66
CA ASP A 320 -18.94 -1.48 6.06
C ASP A 320 -19.34 -2.96 6.18
N ASN A 321 -19.09 -3.76 5.13
CA ASN A 321 -19.58 -5.14 5.05
C ASN A 321 -18.45 -6.14 4.77
N VAL A 322 -18.49 -7.28 5.46
CA VAL A 322 -17.68 -8.47 5.13
C VAL A 322 -18.52 -9.42 4.29
N ILE A 323 -17.97 -9.94 3.20
CA ILE A 323 -18.74 -10.68 2.20
C ILE A 323 -18.07 -12.00 1.92
N VAL A 324 -18.87 -13.07 1.88
CA VAL A 324 -18.45 -14.41 1.50
C VAL A 324 -19.13 -14.76 0.19
N THR A 325 -18.33 -15.16 -0.81
CA THR A 325 -18.81 -15.48 -2.16
C THR A 325 -18.44 -16.91 -2.54
N GLY A 326 -19.39 -17.61 -3.17
CA GLY A 326 -19.25 -18.94 -3.74
C GLY A 326 -18.76 -20.00 -2.76
N GLY A 327 -17.98 -20.95 -3.28
CA GLY A 327 -17.33 -22.02 -2.52
C GLY A 327 -17.68 -23.41 -3.02
N TYR A 328 -17.03 -24.40 -2.41
CA TYR A 328 -17.20 -25.81 -2.66
C TYR A 328 -17.96 -26.42 -1.49
N PHE A 329 -19.13 -26.96 -1.76
CA PHE A 329 -20.05 -27.46 -0.75
C PHE A 329 -20.20 -28.97 -0.87
N ARG A 330 -20.26 -29.64 0.28
CA ARG A 330 -20.48 -31.09 0.35
C ARG A 330 -21.86 -31.40 0.91
N ASP A 331 -22.72 -31.97 0.07
CA ASP A 331 -23.88 -32.73 0.55
C ASP A 331 -23.54 -34.23 0.57
N VAL A 332 -23.86 -34.94 -0.51
CA VAL A 332 -23.38 -36.30 -0.79
C VAL A 332 -22.08 -36.25 -1.62
N LEU A 333 -22.12 -35.48 -2.70
CA LEU A 333 -20.99 -35.14 -3.55
C LEU A 333 -20.56 -33.70 -3.30
N TRP A 334 -19.35 -33.37 -3.74
CA TRP A 334 -18.89 -32.00 -3.74
C TRP A 334 -19.32 -31.30 -5.03
N PHE A 335 -19.75 -30.05 -4.91
CA PHE A 335 -20.13 -29.20 -6.03
C PHE A 335 -19.93 -27.71 -5.70
N SER A 336 -19.75 -26.92 -6.74
CA SER A 336 -19.58 -25.47 -6.64
C SER A 336 -20.91 -24.79 -6.34
N VAL A 337 -20.91 -23.76 -5.50
CA VAL A 337 -22.12 -22.97 -5.17
C VAL A 337 -22.00 -21.52 -5.60
N ASP A 338 -23.14 -20.89 -5.79
CA ASP A 338 -23.33 -19.47 -6.19
C ASP A 338 -23.68 -18.57 -5.00
N TRP A 339 -23.60 -19.09 -3.78
CA TRP A 339 -24.09 -18.41 -2.59
C TRP A 339 -23.28 -17.15 -2.26
N VAL A 340 -23.99 -16.09 -1.86
CA VAL A 340 -23.39 -14.84 -1.37
C VAL A 340 -23.98 -14.50 -0.03
N SER A 341 -23.12 -14.35 0.99
CA SER A 341 -23.52 -13.97 2.35
C SER A 341 -22.78 -12.70 2.76
N VAL A 342 -23.51 -11.73 3.30
CA VAL A 342 -23.00 -10.43 3.72
C VAL A 342 -23.15 -10.29 5.23
N TYR A 343 -22.07 -10.00 5.93
CA TYR A 343 -22.09 -9.60 7.33
C TYR A 343 -22.18 -8.08 7.41
N GLU A 344 -23.34 -7.58 7.83
CA GLU A 344 -23.59 -6.16 8.06
C GLU A 344 -22.96 -5.76 9.40
N CYS A 345 -21.84 -5.05 9.40
CA CYS A 345 -21.14 -4.70 10.66
C CYS A 345 -22.00 -3.84 11.60
N GLY A 346 -22.83 -2.93 11.04
CA GLY A 346 -23.73 -2.09 11.83
C GLY A 346 -24.83 -2.87 12.57
N ASN A 347 -25.35 -3.93 11.94
CA ASN A 347 -26.42 -4.78 12.51
C ASN A 347 -25.88 -6.04 13.19
N GLN A 348 -24.58 -6.31 13.05
CA GLN A 348 -23.87 -7.48 13.58
C GLN A 348 -24.52 -8.82 13.20
N ARG A 349 -24.96 -8.94 11.94
CA ARG A 349 -25.66 -10.14 11.45
C ARG A 349 -25.30 -10.47 10.01
N TRP A 350 -25.47 -11.75 9.67
CA TRP A 350 -25.37 -12.23 8.29
C TRP A 350 -26.73 -12.13 7.59
N VAL A 351 -26.71 -11.62 6.36
CA VAL A 351 -27.83 -11.59 5.42
C VAL A 351 -27.42 -12.24 4.10
N ASN A 352 -28.38 -12.79 3.36
CA ASN A 352 -28.11 -13.29 2.02
C ASN A 352 -28.16 -12.12 1.03
N ALA A 353 -27.26 -12.14 0.05
CA ALA A 353 -27.26 -11.23 -1.09
C ALA A 353 -27.63 -11.99 -2.38
N PRO A 354 -27.85 -11.31 -3.52
CA PRO A 354 -28.08 -11.96 -4.80
C PRO A 354 -26.99 -13.02 -5.10
N ALA A 355 -27.41 -14.20 -5.56
CA ALA A 355 -26.50 -15.29 -5.92
C ALA A 355 -25.67 -14.93 -7.16
N LEU A 356 -24.46 -15.49 -7.25
CA LEU A 356 -23.60 -15.36 -8.42
C LEU A 356 -24.30 -15.90 -9.68
N GLN A 357 -23.96 -15.38 -10.85
CA GLN A 357 -24.45 -15.92 -12.12
C GLN A 357 -23.84 -17.29 -12.40
N LYS A 358 -22.58 -17.50 -11.98
CA LYS A 358 -21.86 -18.76 -12.12
C LYS A 358 -21.36 -19.25 -10.77
N SER A 359 -21.83 -20.43 -10.37
CA SER A 359 -21.37 -21.16 -9.19
C SER A 359 -19.90 -21.56 -9.34
N ARG A 360 -19.08 -21.18 -8.36
CA ARG A 360 -17.62 -21.33 -8.44
C ARG A 360 -16.96 -21.45 -7.07
N HIS A 361 -15.76 -22.02 -7.04
CA HIS A 361 -14.91 -22.15 -5.87
C HIS A 361 -13.45 -21.84 -6.21
N SER A 362 -12.58 -21.69 -5.20
CA SER A 362 -11.16 -21.35 -5.39
C SER A 362 -10.93 -20.05 -6.20
N HIS A 363 -11.96 -19.21 -6.33
CA HIS A 363 -11.93 -17.91 -6.99
C HIS A 363 -11.40 -16.82 -6.06
N CYS A 364 -11.09 -15.66 -6.63
CA CYS A 364 -10.75 -14.47 -5.87
C CYS A 364 -11.96 -13.54 -5.79
N SER A 365 -12.08 -12.79 -4.69
CA SER A 365 -13.04 -11.70 -4.58
C SER A 365 -12.40 -10.49 -3.93
N ILE A 366 -12.76 -9.30 -4.39
CA ILE A 366 -12.18 -8.05 -3.89
C ILE A 366 -13.16 -6.90 -4.05
N GLY A 367 -13.14 -5.98 -3.09
CA GLY A 367 -13.87 -4.73 -3.17
C GLY A 367 -13.01 -3.63 -3.78
N VAL A 368 -13.57 -2.89 -4.73
CA VAL A 368 -13.00 -1.62 -5.22
C VAL A 368 -14.12 -0.58 -5.18
N ASP A 369 -13.89 0.50 -4.45
CA ASP A 369 -14.91 1.49 -4.08
C ASP A 369 -16.13 0.83 -3.40
N SER A 370 -17.31 0.93 -4.03
CA SER A 370 -18.58 0.35 -3.55
C SER A 370 -19.00 -0.89 -4.36
N VAL A 371 -18.06 -1.47 -5.11
CA VAL A 371 -18.33 -2.58 -6.04
C VAL A 371 -17.54 -3.81 -5.62
N LEU A 372 -18.24 -4.94 -5.51
CA LEU A 372 -17.63 -6.24 -5.30
C LEU A 372 -17.30 -6.87 -6.65
N TYR A 373 -16.09 -7.42 -6.80
CA TYR A 373 -15.67 -8.20 -7.95
C TYR A 373 -15.38 -9.64 -7.55
N VAL A 374 -15.75 -10.58 -8.40
CA VAL A 374 -15.51 -12.02 -8.27
C VAL A 374 -14.78 -12.48 -9.53
N LEU A 375 -13.57 -13.00 -9.36
CA LEU A 375 -12.57 -13.20 -10.41
C LEU A 375 -12.21 -14.68 -10.52
N GLY A 376 -12.44 -15.27 -11.68
CA GLY A 376 -11.94 -16.60 -12.04
C GLY A 376 -12.41 -17.73 -11.13
N GLY A 377 -11.49 -18.65 -10.81
CA GLY A 377 -11.74 -19.86 -10.04
C GLY A 377 -12.20 -21.04 -10.89
N SER A 378 -12.83 -22.01 -10.23
CA SER A 378 -13.25 -23.28 -10.81
C SER A 378 -14.75 -23.49 -10.64
N MET A 379 -15.40 -23.89 -11.72
CA MET A 379 -16.74 -24.46 -11.74
C MET A 379 -16.63 -25.98 -11.78
N ASP A 380 -17.77 -26.68 -11.71
CA ASP A 380 -17.78 -28.14 -11.79
C ASP A 380 -17.37 -28.64 -13.19
N GLU A 381 -17.53 -27.80 -14.22
CA GLU A 381 -17.12 -28.06 -15.60
C GLU A 381 -15.64 -27.76 -15.88
N GLY A 382 -14.97 -26.98 -15.03
CA GLY A 382 -13.57 -26.56 -15.22
C GLY A 382 -13.28 -25.14 -14.76
N LEU A 383 -12.04 -24.69 -14.99
CA LEU A 383 -11.61 -23.33 -14.66
C LEU A 383 -12.33 -22.29 -15.53
N VAL A 384 -12.49 -21.09 -14.98
CA VAL A 384 -13.08 -19.95 -15.69
C VAL A 384 -12.23 -18.70 -15.60
N ALA A 385 -12.26 -17.91 -16.67
CA ALA A 385 -11.72 -16.55 -16.70
C ALA A 385 -12.79 -15.49 -16.39
N ASP A 386 -14.06 -15.89 -16.26
CA ASP A 386 -15.19 -14.99 -16.09
C ASP A 386 -15.06 -14.11 -14.85
N VAL A 387 -15.45 -12.85 -15.00
CA VAL A 387 -15.49 -11.87 -13.93
C VAL A 387 -16.90 -11.34 -13.79
N GLU A 388 -17.38 -11.34 -12.54
CA GLU A 388 -18.69 -10.79 -12.20
C GLU A 388 -18.50 -9.65 -11.20
N ARG A 389 -19.30 -8.59 -11.33
CA ARG A 389 -19.35 -7.47 -10.39
C ARG A 389 -20.74 -7.25 -9.81
N LEU A 390 -20.80 -6.73 -8.59
CA LEU A 390 -22.03 -6.35 -7.91
C LEU A 390 -21.85 -5.01 -7.20
N VAL A 391 -22.72 -4.05 -7.52
CA VAL A 391 -22.89 -2.84 -6.71
C VAL A 391 -23.81 -3.20 -5.54
N LEU A 392 -23.28 -3.16 -4.32
CA LEU A 392 -24.06 -3.57 -3.15
C LEU A 392 -25.26 -2.65 -2.92
N GLY A 393 -26.44 -3.25 -2.76
CA GLY A 393 -27.70 -2.53 -2.60
C GLY A 393 -28.35 -2.07 -3.90
N SER A 394 -27.74 -2.32 -5.07
CA SER A 394 -28.41 -2.10 -6.37
C SER A 394 -29.47 -3.18 -6.64
N GLU A 395 -30.52 -2.80 -7.36
CA GLU A 395 -31.55 -3.72 -7.87
C GLU A 395 -31.08 -4.50 -9.11
N ASP A 396 -30.04 -4.02 -9.81
CA ASP A 396 -29.57 -4.58 -11.08
C ASP A 396 -28.91 -5.97 -10.94
N GLY A 397 -28.53 -6.35 -9.71
CA GLY A 397 -27.90 -7.64 -9.43
C GLY A 397 -26.46 -7.73 -9.95
N TRP A 398 -26.03 -8.96 -10.22
CA TRP A 398 -24.68 -9.24 -10.75
C TRP A 398 -24.59 -8.94 -12.24
N GLU A 399 -23.46 -8.36 -12.65
CA GLU A 399 -23.13 -8.08 -14.04
C GLU A 399 -21.81 -8.76 -14.42
N GLY A 400 -21.77 -9.41 -15.59
CA GLY A 400 -20.52 -9.89 -16.17
C GLY A 400 -19.72 -8.73 -16.79
N VAL A 401 -18.40 -8.76 -16.62
CA VAL A 401 -17.45 -7.81 -17.23
C VAL A 401 -16.41 -8.55 -18.06
N SER A 402 -15.45 -7.84 -18.64
CA SER A 402 -14.39 -8.47 -19.44
C SER A 402 -13.70 -9.60 -18.67
N PRO A 403 -13.51 -10.78 -19.28
CA PRO A 403 -12.86 -11.91 -18.63
C PRO A 403 -11.36 -11.68 -18.49
N MET A 404 -10.74 -12.36 -17.53
CA MET A 404 -9.29 -12.37 -17.33
C MET A 404 -8.56 -12.88 -18.58
N VAL A 405 -7.30 -12.44 -18.78
CA VAL A 405 -6.45 -12.91 -19.89
C VAL A 405 -6.20 -14.43 -19.81
N ARG A 406 -6.05 -14.94 -18.59
CA ARG A 406 -5.85 -16.36 -18.29
C ARG A 406 -6.79 -16.77 -17.16
N ALA A 407 -7.57 -17.84 -17.38
CA ALA A 407 -8.33 -18.51 -16.33
C ALA A 407 -7.36 -19.10 -15.29
N VAL A 408 -7.55 -18.72 -14.03
CA VAL A 408 -6.75 -19.21 -12.91
C VAL A 408 -7.61 -19.47 -11.69
N GLU A 409 -7.24 -20.49 -10.92
CA GLU A 409 -7.72 -20.71 -9.55
C GLU A 409 -6.59 -20.50 -8.54
N ARG A 410 -6.96 -20.27 -7.26
CA ARG A 410 -5.99 -20.17 -6.14
C ARG A 410 -4.90 -19.13 -6.38
N ALA A 411 -5.26 -18.08 -7.10
CA ALA A 411 -4.42 -16.91 -7.35
C ALA A 411 -4.46 -15.96 -6.14
N ALA A 412 -3.48 -15.05 -6.08
CA ALA A 412 -3.54 -13.93 -5.14
C ALA A 412 -4.24 -12.73 -5.80
N THR A 413 -4.89 -11.88 -5.01
CA THR A 413 -5.55 -10.68 -5.52
C THR A 413 -5.31 -9.50 -4.61
N ALA A 414 -5.08 -8.33 -5.21
CA ALA A 414 -4.94 -7.05 -4.52
C ALA A 414 -5.50 -5.92 -5.40
N ALA A 415 -5.87 -4.80 -4.79
CA ALA A 415 -6.32 -3.61 -5.48
C ALA A 415 -5.30 -2.48 -5.25
N LEU A 416 -4.96 -1.75 -6.30
CA LEU A 416 -4.11 -0.56 -6.25
C LEU A 416 -4.76 0.53 -7.09
N GLY A 417 -5.27 1.58 -6.42
CA GLY A 417 -6.11 2.59 -7.05
C GLY A 417 -7.39 1.98 -7.63
N LEU A 418 -7.73 2.34 -8.87
CA LEU A 418 -8.88 1.80 -9.62
C LEU A 418 -8.50 0.59 -10.49
N CYS A 419 -7.48 -0.17 -10.08
CA CYS A 419 -7.01 -1.35 -10.77
C CYS A 419 -7.04 -2.56 -9.84
N ILE A 420 -7.48 -3.70 -10.37
CA ILE A 420 -7.47 -4.99 -9.67
C ILE A 420 -6.36 -5.84 -10.27
N TYR A 421 -5.57 -6.50 -9.43
CA TYR A 421 -4.47 -7.34 -9.85
C TYR A 421 -4.71 -8.78 -9.41
N VAL A 422 -4.62 -9.71 -10.34
CA VAL A 422 -4.65 -11.15 -10.10
C VAL A 422 -3.26 -11.70 -10.40
N ALA A 423 -2.60 -12.23 -9.38
CA ALA A 423 -1.23 -12.69 -9.45
C ALA A 423 -1.16 -14.21 -9.38
N CYS A 424 -0.52 -14.78 -10.41
CA CYS A 424 -0.20 -16.20 -10.50
C CYS A 424 -1.45 -17.11 -10.40
N GLY A 425 -1.35 -18.26 -9.72
CA GLY A 425 -2.41 -19.27 -9.62
C GLY A 425 -2.16 -20.50 -10.51
N LEU A 426 -3.10 -21.45 -10.47
CA LEU A 426 -3.09 -22.63 -11.33
C LEU A 426 -3.96 -22.37 -12.56
N ASP A 427 -3.43 -22.68 -13.74
CA ASP A 427 -4.17 -22.58 -15.00
C ASP A 427 -4.93 -23.88 -15.35
N GLU A 428 -5.59 -23.89 -16.50
CA GLU A 428 -6.39 -25.03 -17.00
C GLU A 428 -5.56 -26.31 -17.21
N ASN A 429 -4.24 -26.18 -17.39
CA ASN A 429 -3.34 -27.32 -17.54
C ASN A 429 -2.82 -27.84 -16.19
N GLY A 430 -3.18 -27.17 -15.08
CA GLY A 430 -2.61 -27.40 -13.77
C GLY A 430 -1.18 -26.86 -13.63
N GLU A 431 -0.73 -26.01 -14.54
CA GLU A 431 0.56 -25.35 -14.48
C GLU A 431 0.46 -24.04 -13.70
N VAL A 432 1.57 -23.64 -13.08
CA VAL A 432 1.62 -22.39 -12.33
C VAL A 432 1.78 -21.22 -13.30
N TYR A 433 0.74 -20.42 -13.44
CA TYR A 433 0.79 -19.21 -14.25
C TYR A 433 1.67 -18.16 -13.56
N SER A 434 2.53 -17.48 -14.32
CA SER A 434 3.44 -16.46 -13.77
C SER A 434 2.95 -15.02 -13.94
N GLY A 435 1.93 -14.80 -14.78
CA GLY A 435 1.48 -13.46 -15.12
C GLY A 435 0.81 -12.73 -13.95
N ILE A 436 1.06 -11.43 -13.89
CA ILE A 436 0.31 -10.48 -13.08
C ILE A 436 -0.71 -9.82 -14.01
N GLN A 437 -1.96 -10.26 -13.90
CA GLN A 437 -3.07 -9.76 -14.72
C GLN A 437 -3.66 -8.53 -14.03
N ARG A 438 -3.81 -7.43 -14.76
CA ARG A 438 -4.41 -6.20 -14.25
C ARG A 438 -5.71 -5.92 -14.98
N TYR A 439 -6.74 -5.61 -14.21
CA TYR A 439 -8.01 -5.10 -14.69
C TYR A 439 -8.12 -3.61 -14.43
N VAL A 440 -8.31 -2.83 -15.48
CA VAL A 440 -8.55 -1.39 -15.39
C VAL A 440 -10.05 -1.15 -15.34
N VAL A 441 -10.58 -0.86 -14.14
CA VAL A 441 -12.02 -0.79 -13.88
C VAL A 441 -12.75 0.18 -14.81
N LYS A 442 -12.15 1.34 -15.10
CA LYS A 442 -12.75 2.38 -15.94
C LYS A 442 -12.87 1.97 -17.41
N GLU A 443 -11.95 1.13 -17.88
CA GLU A 443 -11.83 0.76 -19.30
C GLU A 443 -12.45 -0.61 -19.60
N ASP A 444 -12.82 -1.36 -18.55
CA ASP A 444 -13.30 -2.74 -18.64
C ASP A 444 -12.36 -3.60 -19.48
N GLN A 445 -11.06 -3.53 -19.18
CA GLN A 445 -10.01 -4.18 -19.94
C GLN A 445 -8.99 -4.85 -19.03
N TRP A 446 -8.47 -5.96 -19.52
CA TRP A 446 -7.40 -6.70 -18.89
C TRP A 446 -6.11 -6.63 -19.70
N ASP A 447 -4.99 -6.54 -19.01
CA ASP A 447 -3.66 -6.75 -19.55
C ASP A 447 -2.78 -7.57 -18.59
N VAL A 448 -1.59 -7.95 -19.05
CA VAL A 448 -0.56 -8.60 -18.23
C VAL A 448 0.58 -7.61 -18.06
N VAL A 449 0.76 -7.10 -16.85
CA VAL A 449 1.70 -6.00 -16.57
C VAL A 449 3.12 -6.47 -16.29
N SER A 450 3.27 -7.71 -15.80
CA SER A 450 4.58 -8.30 -15.46
C SER A 450 4.43 -9.80 -15.26
N CYS A 451 5.55 -10.50 -15.09
CA CYS A 451 5.60 -11.91 -14.73
C CYS A 451 6.38 -12.07 -13.41
N SER A 452 5.81 -12.79 -12.45
CA SER A 452 6.47 -13.06 -11.19
C SER A 452 7.77 -13.85 -11.42
N PRO A 453 8.90 -13.43 -10.79
CA PRO A 453 10.15 -14.19 -10.84
C PRO A 453 10.06 -15.53 -10.07
N PHE A 454 9.11 -15.66 -9.15
CA PHE A 454 8.88 -16.89 -8.37
C PHE A 454 7.39 -17.25 -8.40
N PRO A 455 6.86 -17.71 -9.54
CA PRO A 455 5.44 -17.97 -9.70
C PRO A 455 5.00 -19.13 -8.81
N ARG A 456 3.86 -18.96 -8.13
CA ARG A 456 3.26 -19.94 -7.19
C ARG A 456 1.73 -19.82 -7.20
N TYR A 457 1.05 -20.80 -6.62
CA TYR A 457 -0.37 -20.76 -6.28
C TYR A 457 -0.52 -20.80 -4.75
N ASP A 458 -1.74 -20.57 -4.23
CA ASP A 458 -2.00 -20.33 -2.80
C ASP A 458 -1.19 -19.16 -2.23
N LEU A 459 -0.91 -18.16 -3.09
CA LEU A 459 -0.35 -16.91 -2.66
C LEU A 459 -1.44 -16.05 -2.02
N VAL A 460 -1.02 -15.13 -1.16
CA VAL A 460 -1.87 -14.02 -0.69
C VAL A 460 -1.21 -12.70 -1.09
N ALA A 461 -2.00 -11.68 -1.42
CA ALA A 461 -1.49 -10.39 -1.79
C ALA A 461 -2.26 -9.23 -1.14
N THR A 462 -1.55 -8.14 -0.90
CA THR A 462 -2.14 -6.88 -0.42
C THR A 462 -1.38 -5.71 -1.04
N GLU A 463 -1.98 -4.53 -1.01
CA GLU A 463 -1.35 -3.29 -1.43
C GLU A 463 -0.86 -2.51 -0.21
N LEU A 464 0.34 -1.95 -0.31
CA LEU A 464 0.84 -0.97 0.64
C LEU A 464 1.80 -0.01 -0.08
N ASN A 465 1.62 1.29 0.12
CA ASN A 465 2.48 2.35 -0.41
C ASN A 465 2.67 2.33 -1.93
N GLY A 466 1.60 2.07 -2.68
CA GLY A 466 1.64 2.07 -4.13
C GLY A 466 2.32 0.84 -4.73
N ALA A 467 2.56 -0.21 -3.93
CA ALA A 467 3.19 -1.44 -4.36
C ALA A 467 2.37 -2.67 -3.93
N LEU A 468 2.46 -3.73 -4.73
CA LEU A 468 1.83 -5.00 -4.41
C LEU A 468 2.81 -5.87 -3.63
N TYR A 469 2.36 -6.42 -2.51
CA TYR A 469 3.11 -7.38 -1.73
C TYR A 469 2.49 -8.75 -1.91
N LEU A 470 3.29 -9.72 -2.36
CA LEU A 470 2.90 -11.11 -2.54
C LEU A 470 3.61 -11.96 -1.49
N PHE A 471 2.85 -12.82 -0.81
CA PHE A 471 3.35 -13.71 0.22
C PHE A 471 3.01 -15.16 -0.08
N GLY A 472 4.00 -16.03 0.07
CA GLY A 472 3.87 -17.48 -0.08
C GLY A 472 5.14 -18.09 -0.65
N GLY A 473 5.91 -18.77 0.21
CA GLY A 473 7.22 -19.30 -0.13
C GLY A 473 8.30 -18.21 -0.16
N GLN A 474 8.19 -17.24 -1.07
CA GLN A 474 9.04 -16.05 -1.12
C GLN A 474 8.17 -14.80 -0.98
N THR A 475 8.63 -13.83 -0.20
CA THR A 475 7.95 -12.53 -0.12
C THR A 475 8.49 -11.60 -1.20
N LEU A 476 7.59 -11.06 -2.00
CA LEU A 476 7.91 -10.18 -3.11
C LEU A 476 7.16 -8.85 -2.98
N ARG A 477 7.84 -7.76 -3.28
CA ARG A 477 7.25 -6.44 -3.48
C ARG A 477 7.37 -6.07 -4.95
N PHE A 478 6.27 -5.68 -5.57
CA PHE A 478 6.20 -5.30 -6.98
C PHE A 478 5.77 -3.84 -7.12
N ASP A 479 6.65 -3.01 -7.68
CA ASP A 479 6.36 -1.64 -8.09
C ASP A 479 5.79 -1.63 -9.51
N VAL A 480 4.46 -1.52 -9.64
CA VAL A 480 3.78 -1.61 -10.94
C VAL A 480 4.25 -0.53 -11.92
N GLU A 481 4.52 0.69 -11.44
CA GLU A 481 4.90 1.82 -12.30
C GLU A 481 6.31 1.69 -12.88
N THR A 482 7.21 1.01 -12.17
CA THR A 482 8.61 0.84 -12.60
C THR A 482 8.89 -0.56 -13.15
N ASP A 483 7.96 -1.50 -12.99
CA ASP A 483 8.13 -2.93 -13.27
C ASP A 483 9.33 -3.52 -12.49
N GLU A 484 9.50 -3.07 -11.25
CA GLU A 484 10.58 -3.52 -10.37
C GLU A 484 10.07 -4.51 -9.33
N TRP A 485 10.77 -5.65 -9.24
CA TRP A 485 10.55 -6.67 -8.23
C TRP A 485 11.64 -6.61 -7.17
N THR A 486 11.23 -6.57 -5.91
CA THR A 486 12.14 -6.61 -4.75
C THR A 486 11.81 -7.84 -3.91
N VAL A 487 12.82 -8.67 -3.65
CA VAL A 487 12.71 -9.79 -2.72
C VAL A 487 12.87 -9.27 -1.29
N LEU A 488 11.91 -9.60 -0.43
CA LEU A 488 12.00 -9.29 1.00
C LEU A 488 12.53 -10.53 1.74
N GLU A 489 13.80 -10.47 2.17
CA GLU A 489 14.46 -11.53 2.91
C GLU A 489 14.25 -11.32 4.41
N GLU A 490 13.26 -12.01 4.98
CA GLU A 490 12.95 -12.00 6.42
C GLU A 490 12.67 -13.42 6.91
N GLU A 491 13.34 -13.83 7.99
CA GLU A 491 13.22 -15.19 8.55
C GLU A 491 11.77 -15.52 8.97
N SER A 492 11.06 -14.52 9.50
CA SER A 492 9.65 -14.67 9.89
C SER A 492 8.70 -14.88 8.71
N LEU A 493 9.14 -14.64 7.47
CA LEU A 493 8.34 -14.78 6.25
C LEU A 493 8.84 -15.91 5.33
N GLU A 494 10.14 -16.21 5.37
CA GLU A 494 10.78 -17.12 4.41
C GLU A 494 10.18 -18.53 4.47
N ARG A 495 9.82 -19.07 3.29
CA ARG A 495 9.28 -20.43 3.10
C ARG A 495 7.99 -20.69 3.88
N LYS A 496 7.28 -19.66 4.31
CA LYS A 496 5.97 -19.76 4.96
C LYS A 496 4.85 -19.52 3.94
N PHE A 497 3.74 -20.21 4.13
CA PHE A 497 2.48 -19.97 3.43
C PHE A 497 1.48 -19.41 4.44
N PHE A 498 0.72 -18.42 3.98
CA PHE A 498 -0.27 -17.73 4.78
C PHE A 498 -1.65 -18.04 4.21
N CYS A 499 -2.65 -18.12 5.08
CA CYS A 499 -4.05 -18.32 4.70
C CYS A 499 -4.80 -17.00 4.45
N GLY A 500 -4.16 -15.87 4.76
CA GLY A 500 -4.70 -14.54 4.48
C GLY A 500 -3.69 -13.45 4.76
N CYS A 501 -3.84 -12.32 4.08
CA CYS A 501 -3.10 -11.10 4.37
C CYS A 501 -3.98 -9.88 4.17
N THR A 502 -3.69 -8.80 4.90
CA THR A 502 -4.33 -7.51 4.68
C THR A 502 -3.49 -6.37 5.23
N THR A 503 -3.64 -5.20 4.63
CA THR A 503 -3.04 -3.96 5.11
C THR A 503 -3.95 -3.26 6.11
N VAL A 504 -3.38 -2.80 7.21
CA VAL A 504 -4.06 -2.07 8.30
C VAL A 504 -3.11 -1.02 8.85
N SER A 505 -3.52 0.25 8.87
CA SER A 505 -2.78 1.40 9.39
C SER A 505 -1.34 1.45 8.88
N GLY A 506 -1.13 1.22 7.58
CA GLY A 506 0.20 1.25 6.97
C GLY A 506 1.11 0.06 7.31
N GLN A 507 0.58 -0.98 7.94
CA GLN A 507 1.28 -2.22 8.27
C GLN A 507 0.57 -3.42 7.63
N ILE A 508 1.27 -4.53 7.40
CA ILE A 508 0.69 -5.74 6.80
C ILE A 508 0.52 -6.81 7.87
N PHE A 509 -0.71 -7.28 8.05
CA PHE A 509 -1.03 -8.41 8.89
C PHE A 509 -1.13 -9.68 8.04
N LEU A 510 -0.34 -10.68 8.42
CA LEU A 510 -0.31 -12.00 7.81
C LEU A 510 -0.87 -13.00 8.81
N VAL A 511 -1.77 -13.86 8.36
CA VAL A 511 -2.34 -14.92 9.20
C VAL A 511 -1.99 -16.28 8.63
N SER A 512 -1.60 -17.19 9.51
CA SER A 512 -1.20 -18.56 9.18
C SER A 512 -1.79 -19.57 10.15
N GLU A 513 -1.89 -20.81 9.71
CA GLU A 513 -2.33 -21.90 10.57
C GLU A 513 -1.18 -22.44 11.43
N ARG A 514 -1.43 -22.60 12.73
CA ARG A 514 -0.52 -23.35 13.60
C ARG A 514 -0.53 -24.82 13.21
N ARG A 515 0.54 -25.32 12.60
CA ARG A 515 0.70 -26.77 12.44
C ARG A 515 1.13 -27.37 13.79
N VAL A 516 0.39 -28.36 14.29
CA VAL A 516 0.55 -28.97 15.62
C VAL A 516 2.01 -29.37 15.97
N ASN A 517 2.85 -29.64 14.96
CA ASN A 517 4.25 -30.05 15.14
C ASN A 517 5.30 -28.98 14.82
N LYS A 518 4.92 -27.71 14.57
CA LYS A 518 5.86 -26.59 14.35
C LYS A 518 5.38 -25.35 15.12
N ALA A 519 6.29 -24.69 15.82
CA ALA A 519 6.05 -23.41 16.46
C ALA A 519 6.03 -22.30 15.39
N PHE A 520 4.99 -22.27 14.56
CA PHE A 520 4.72 -21.12 13.71
C PHE A 520 3.81 -20.15 14.46
N PRO A 521 4.09 -18.83 14.40
CA PRO A 521 3.12 -17.85 14.86
C PRO A 521 1.87 -17.94 13.98
N ASN A 522 0.72 -17.71 14.59
CA ASN A 522 -0.55 -17.70 13.85
C ASN A 522 -0.78 -16.34 13.17
N MET A 523 -0.04 -15.31 13.59
CA MET A 523 -0.10 -13.96 13.07
C MET A 523 1.31 -13.35 13.02
N VAL A 524 1.65 -12.74 11.89
CA VAL A 524 2.88 -11.97 11.70
C VAL A 524 2.50 -10.56 11.27
N LEU A 525 3.02 -9.57 11.96
CA LEU A 525 2.90 -8.16 11.59
C LEU A 525 4.18 -7.75 10.87
N MET A 526 4.07 -7.30 9.62
CA MET A 526 5.17 -6.73 8.86
C MET A 526 4.99 -5.23 8.78
N ASP A 527 6.01 -4.51 9.25
CA ASP A 527 6.07 -3.05 9.17
C ASP A 527 7.28 -2.64 8.32
N PRO A 528 7.07 -2.14 7.08
CA PRO A 528 8.17 -1.81 6.18
C PRO A 528 8.98 -0.60 6.67
N TYR A 529 8.51 0.19 7.65
CA TYR A 529 9.13 1.44 8.05
C TYR A 529 10.03 1.35 9.27
N ILE A 530 10.03 0.21 9.94
CA ILE A 530 10.93 -0.11 11.06
C ILE A 530 11.78 -1.36 10.79
N ASN A 531 11.62 -1.96 9.59
CA ASN A 531 12.39 -3.13 9.15
C ASN A 531 12.31 -4.30 10.13
N THR A 532 11.14 -4.52 10.72
CA THR A 532 10.89 -5.64 11.63
C THR A 532 9.60 -6.37 11.26
N CYS A 533 9.69 -7.69 11.28
CA CYS A 533 8.53 -8.56 11.38
C CYS A 533 8.33 -8.90 12.86
N ILE A 534 7.12 -8.69 13.38
CA ILE A 534 6.75 -9.03 14.74
C ILE A 534 5.86 -10.27 14.70
N GLU A 535 6.35 -11.36 15.27
CA GLU A 535 5.55 -12.56 15.50
C GLU A 535 4.65 -12.32 16.71
N ILE A 536 3.33 -12.43 16.52
CA ILE A 536 2.36 -12.16 17.59
C ILE A 536 1.91 -13.48 18.19
N ASP A 537 2.41 -13.76 19.39
CA ASP A 537 2.18 -15.01 20.13
C ASP A 537 0.78 -15.10 20.76
N ASP A 538 0.10 -13.97 20.94
CA ASP A 538 -1.29 -13.91 21.41
C ASP A 538 -2.23 -14.46 20.31
N ALA A 539 -2.46 -15.77 20.42
CA ALA A 539 -3.17 -16.60 19.46
C ALA A 539 -4.44 -15.92 18.92
N ILE A 540 -4.56 -15.88 17.59
CA ILE A 540 -5.82 -15.60 16.91
C ILE A 540 -6.89 -16.52 17.55
N PRO A 541 -7.93 -15.97 18.20
CA PRO A 541 -8.93 -16.78 18.89
C PRO A 541 -9.84 -17.55 17.91
N CYS A 542 -9.74 -17.23 16.62
CA CYS A 542 -10.45 -17.89 15.55
C CYS A 542 -10.02 -19.36 15.41
N PRO A 543 -10.97 -20.31 15.38
CA PRO A 543 -10.70 -21.71 15.06
C PRO A 543 -10.07 -21.86 13.67
N VAL A 544 -9.19 -22.85 13.53
CA VAL A 544 -8.59 -23.27 12.25
C VAL A 544 -9.46 -24.33 11.55
N PRO A 545 -9.35 -24.53 10.22
CA PRO A 545 -8.55 -23.74 9.27
C PRO A 545 -9.04 -22.30 9.13
N LEU A 546 -8.12 -21.36 8.94
CA LEU A 546 -8.48 -19.99 8.61
C LEU A 546 -8.84 -19.93 7.13
N ARG A 547 -9.93 -19.24 6.78
CA ARG A 547 -10.55 -19.31 5.45
C ARG A 547 -10.42 -18.02 4.65
N GLY A 548 -10.20 -16.92 5.34
CA GLY A 548 -9.96 -15.63 4.72
C GLY A 548 -9.91 -14.53 5.76
N CYS A 549 -9.33 -13.40 5.37
CA CYS A 549 -9.26 -12.23 6.20
C CYS A 549 -9.34 -10.96 5.35
N VAL A 550 -9.91 -9.91 5.92
CA VAL A 550 -10.16 -8.65 5.22
C VAL A 550 -10.05 -7.47 6.18
N THR A 551 -9.77 -6.29 5.65
CA THR A 551 -9.80 -5.04 6.42
C THR A 551 -10.96 -4.17 5.99
N LEU A 552 -11.64 -3.59 6.98
CA LEU A 552 -12.66 -2.58 6.79
C LEU A 552 -12.13 -1.26 7.32
N ARG A 553 -12.23 -0.20 6.51
CA ARG A 553 -11.94 1.18 6.92
C ARG A 553 -13.26 1.90 7.14
N MET A 554 -13.66 2.03 8.39
CA MET A 554 -14.86 2.78 8.76
C MET A 554 -14.49 4.27 8.86
N ILE A 555 -15.10 5.09 7.99
CA ILE A 555 -15.12 6.54 8.09
C ILE A 555 -16.50 6.87 8.68
N MET A 556 -16.59 7.10 9.99
CA MET A 556 -17.87 7.31 10.70
C MET A 556 -18.24 8.79 10.85
#